data_AF-A0A194W273-F1
#
_entry.id   AF-A0A194W273-F1
#
_cell.length_a   1.000
_cell.length_b   1.000
_cell.length_c   1.000
_cell.angle_alpha   90.00
_cell.angle_beta   90.00
_cell.angle_gamma   90.00
#
_symmetry.space_group_name_H-M   'P 1'
#
loop_
_entity.id
_entity.type
_entity.pdbx_description
1 polymer ?
#
loop_
_entity_poly.entity_id
_entity_poly.type
_entity_poly.pdbx_seq_one_letter_code
_entity_poly.pdbx_strand_id
1 'polypeptide(L)'
;MERIREASAKELFPIILTLCDMDEGIMKRVMSHMQLLKNRNTLNNESPDATEHVRQMTETDLRAIVFTICEDDVAIKDRVLDYLRLLEISQWANDYYGLGNSGNSLSDSNSDSGDSETSDTSRHTENFLFCGHCKEVFNEDSNHIQACRRHTDDLERSSESGTFFWPCCLRPASEPGCIEGYHEELE
;
A
#
# COMPACT_ATOMS: atom_id res chain seq x y z
N MET A 1 -3.36 -19.02 -4.17
CA MET A 1 -1.98 -19.09 -4.70
C MET A 1 -1.90 -18.49 -6.09
N GLU A 2 -2.80 -18.83 -7.02
CA GLU A 2 -2.79 -18.23 -8.37
C GLU A 2 -2.86 -16.69 -8.35
N ARG A 3 -3.73 -16.09 -7.52
CA ARG A 3 -3.81 -14.62 -7.42
C ARG A 3 -2.51 -13.93 -6.96
N ILE A 4 -1.73 -14.58 -6.10
CA ILE A 4 -0.42 -14.08 -5.65
C ILE A 4 0.59 -14.16 -6.81
N ARG A 5 0.48 -15.18 -7.67
CA ARG A 5 1.33 -15.33 -8.87
C ARG A 5 1.12 -14.20 -9.86
N GLU A 6 -0.09 -13.66 -9.92
CA GLU A 6 -0.47 -12.59 -10.85
C GLU A 6 -0.28 -11.19 -10.26
N ALA A 7 -0.17 -11.07 -8.93
CA ALA A 7 -0.02 -9.79 -8.25
C ALA A 7 1.28 -9.08 -8.66
N SER A 8 1.17 -7.78 -8.93
CA SER A 8 2.25 -6.89 -9.35
C SER A 8 3.13 -6.45 -8.17
N ALA A 9 4.33 -5.94 -8.46
CA ALA A 9 5.19 -5.35 -7.42
C ALA A 9 4.48 -4.24 -6.63
N LYS A 10 3.63 -3.44 -7.30
CA LYS A 10 2.87 -2.35 -6.68
C LYS A 10 1.85 -2.84 -5.65
N GLU A 11 1.30 -4.05 -5.84
CA GLU A 11 0.37 -4.66 -4.89
C GLU A 11 1.11 -5.40 -3.77
N LEU A 12 2.18 -6.11 -4.11
CA LEU A 12 2.90 -6.96 -3.17
C LEU A 12 3.75 -6.16 -2.17
N PHE A 13 4.30 -5.03 -2.61
CA PHE A 13 5.11 -4.14 -1.77
C PHE A 13 4.37 -3.68 -0.49
N PRO A 14 3.20 -3.00 -0.57
CA PRO A 14 2.50 -2.55 0.62
C PRO A 14 2.01 -3.71 1.50
N ILE A 15 1.69 -4.87 0.91
CA ILE A 15 1.29 -6.07 1.65
C ILE A 15 2.44 -6.59 2.51
N ILE A 16 3.64 -6.71 1.94
CA ILE A 16 4.81 -7.19 2.68
C ILE A 16 5.11 -6.25 3.86
N LEU A 17 5.09 -4.94 3.64
CA LEU A 17 5.30 -3.97 4.72
C LEU A 17 4.26 -4.12 5.83
N THR A 18 2.98 -4.17 5.46
CA THR A 18 1.88 -4.33 6.43
C THR A 18 2.05 -5.61 7.27
N LEU A 19 2.43 -6.72 6.63
CA LEU A 19 2.65 -7.98 7.34
C LEU A 19 3.87 -7.92 8.29
N CYS A 20 4.93 -7.24 7.86
CA CYS A 20 6.14 -7.06 8.67
C CYS A 20 5.88 -6.20 9.92
N ASP A 21 5.04 -5.16 9.81
CA ASP A 21 4.69 -4.29 10.94
C ASP A 21 3.81 -5.01 11.96
N MET A 22 2.95 -5.92 11.50
CA MET A 22 2.05 -6.68 12.36
C MET A 22 2.73 -7.81 13.15
N ASP A 23 3.85 -8.34 12.64
CA ASP A 23 4.49 -9.53 13.21
C ASP A 23 6.02 -9.51 12.98
N GLU A 24 6.77 -9.33 14.06
CA GLU A 24 8.25 -9.34 14.04
C GLU A 24 8.83 -10.67 13.52
N GLY A 25 8.11 -11.78 13.71
CA GLY A 25 8.44 -13.09 13.16
C GLY A 25 8.32 -13.11 11.64
N ILE A 26 7.28 -12.49 11.07
CA ILE A 26 7.16 -12.33 9.62
C ILE A 26 8.28 -11.43 9.08
N MET A 27 8.56 -10.30 9.75
CA MET A 27 9.68 -9.42 9.40
C MET A 27 11.02 -10.19 9.34
N LYS A 28 11.32 -11.00 10.36
CA LYS A 28 12.55 -11.83 10.37
C LYS A 28 12.60 -12.80 9.19
N ARG A 29 11.48 -13.43 8.84
CA ARG A 29 11.40 -14.36 7.69
C ARG A 29 11.59 -13.63 6.37
N VAL A 30 10.91 -12.51 6.18
CA VAL A 30 11.07 -11.63 5.01
C VAL A 30 12.52 -11.22 4.86
N MET A 31 13.15 -10.69 5.90
CA MET A 31 14.56 -10.28 5.88
C MET A 31 15.51 -11.46 5.61
N SER A 32 15.23 -12.65 6.17
CA SER A 32 16.03 -13.85 5.91
C SER A 32 15.94 -14.27 4.43
N HIS A 33 14.74 -14.29 3.85
CA HIS A 33 14.56 -14.59 2.43
C HIS A 33 15.18 -13.53 1.52
N MET A 34 15.07 -12.25 1.89
CA MET A 34 15.73 -11.15 1.18
C MET A 34 17.24 -11.31 1.18
N GLN A 35 17.86 -11.66 2.31
CA GLN A 35 19.29 -11.93 2.38
C GLN A 35 19.71 -13.10 1.49
N LEU A 36 18.91 -14.17 1.43
CA LEU A 36 19.15 -15.31 0.54
C LEU A 36 19.09 -14.91 -0.95
N LEU A 37 18.16 -14.04 -1.32
CA LEU A 37 18.04 -13.51 -2.69
C LEU A 37 19.17 -12.51 -3.02
N LYS A 38 19.53 -11.64 -2.07
CA LYS A 38 20.59 -10.62 -2.22
C LYS A 38 21.99 -11.23 -2.28
N ASN A 39 22.24 -12.34 -1.58
CA ASN A 39 23.48 -13.12 -1.69
C ASN A 39 23.69 -13.75 -3.09
N ARG A 40 22.65 -13.77 -3.92
CA ARG A 40 22.73 -14.13 -5.34
C ARG A 40 23.06 -12.93 -6.23
N ASN A 41 22.52 -11.76 -5.83
CA ASN A 41 22.70 -10.38 -6.29
C ASN A 41 24.13 -9.80 -6.41
N THR A 42 24.74 -9.45 -5.27
CA THR A 42 26.02 -8.73 -5.18
C THR A 42 26.35 -8.43 -3.71
N LEU A 43 27.61 -8.67 -3.31
CA LEU A 43 28.20 -8.15 -2.07
C LEU A 43 28.28 -6.62 -2.16
N ASN A 44 27.55 -5.87 -1.34
CA ASN A 44 27.93 -4.52 -0.91
C ASN A 44 27.34 -4.22 0.47
N ASN A 45 28.25 -3.89 1.39
CA ASN A 45 28.10 -3.73 2.84
C ASN A 45 27.71 -2.31 3.24
N GLU A 46 26.49 -1.89 2.93
CA GLU A 46 25.80 -0.88 3.73
C GLU A 46 24.39 -1.42 3.98
N SER A 47 23.86 -1.23 5.18
CA SER A 47 22.56 -1.77 5.59
C SER A 47 21.50 -0.68 5.47
N PRO A 48 20.87 -0.49 4.29
CA PRO A 48 19.65 0.30 4.19
C PRO A 48 18.58 -0.21 5.17
N ASP A 49 17.62 0.66 5.48
CA ASP A 49 16.41 0.26 6.20
C ASP A 49 15.68 -0.90 5.48
N ALA A 50 14.95 -1.74 6.23
CA ALA A 50 14.25 -2.90 5.67
C ALA A 50 13.27 -2.48 4.57
N THR A 51 12.60 -1.34 4.76
CA THR A 51 11.67 -0.72 3.81
C THR A 51 12.34 -0.40 2.46
N GLU A 52 13.55 0.17 2.51
CA GLU A 52 14.30 0.55 1.32
C GLU A 52 14.79 -0.68 0.55
N HIS A 53 15.15 -1.74 1.27
CA HIS A 53 15.48 -3.00 0.62
C HIS A 53 14.30 -3.63 -0.09
N VAL A 54 13.10 -3.65 0.52
CA VAL A 54 11.89 -4.19 -0.11
C VAL A 54 11.54 -3.38 -1.37
N ARG A 55 11.79 -2.05 -1.35
CA ARG A 55 11.46 -1.14 -2.47
C ARG A 55 12.33 -1.40 -3.71
N GLN A 56 13.56 -1.85 -3.51
CA GLN A 56 14.50 -2.16 -4.59
C GLN A 56 14.32 -3.57 -5.16
N MET A 57 13.42 -4.38 -4.62
CA MET A 57 13.22 -5.75 -5.07
C MET A 57 12.46 -5.83 -6.38
N THR A 58 12.79 -6.84 -7.18
CA THR A 58 12.03 -7.12 -8.39
C THR A 58 10.67 -7.72 -8.03
N GLU A 59 9.70 -7.61 -8.94
CA GLU A 59 8.39 -8.25 -8.79
C GLU A 59 8.51 -9.76 -8.52
N THR A 60 9.46 -10.42 -9.19
CA THR A 60 9.73 -11.85 -9.01
C THR A 60 10.20 -12.15 -7.59
N ASP A 61 11.06 -11.30 -7.02
CA ASP A 61 11.57 -11.47 -5.66
C ASP A 61 10.46 -11.25 -4.62
N LEU A 62 9.65 -10.21 -4.81
CA LEU A 62 8.49 -9.93 -3.93
C LEU A 62 7.49 -11.08 -3.96
N ARG A 63 7.17 -11.62 -5.15
CA ARG A 63 6.34 -12.83 -5.27
C ARG A 63 6.95 -13.99 -4.53
N ALA A 64 8.23 -14.27 -4.74
CA ALA A 64 8.91 -15.40 -4.11
C ALA A 64 8.85 -15.31 -2.57
N ILE A 65 9.06 -14.11 -2.00
CA ILE A 65 8.94 -13.87 -0.57
C ILE A 65 7.51 -14.11 -0.08
N VAL A 66 6.50 -13.59 -0.78
CA VAL A 66 5.11 -13.80 -0.40
C VAL A 66 4.73 -15.28 -0.51
N PHE A 67 5.24 -16.00 -1.51
CA PHE A 67 5.05 -17.44 -1.62
C PHE A 67 5.63 -18.18 -0.41
N THR A 68 6.87 -17.89 -0.01
CA THR A 68 7.51 -18.60 1.10
C THR A 68 6.82 -18.34 2.44
N ILE A 69 6.41 -17.09 2.73
CA ILE A 69 5.67 -16.79 3.97
C ILE A 69 4.27 -17.42 3.99
N CYS A 70 3.61 -17.53 2.83
CA CYS A 70 2.26 -18.10 2.72
C CYS A 70 2.25 -19.64 2.69
N GLU A 71 3.36 -20.28 2.31
CA GLU A 71 3.45 -21.74 2.20
C GLU A 71 3.41 -22.41 3.58
N ASP A 72 4.00 -21.74 4.58
CA ASP A 72 4.11 -22.28 5.94
C ASP A 72 2.95 -21.87 6.86
N ASP A 73 2.12 -20.90 6.46
CA ASP A 73 1.07 -20.35 7.32
C ASP A 73 -0.20 -19.99 6.52
N VAL A 74 -1.26 -20.76 6.76
CA VAL A 74 -2.56 -20.59 6.12
C VAL A 74 -3.23 -19.27 6.52
N ALA A 75 -3.04 -18.80 7.76
CA ALA A 75 -3.62 -17.55 8.22
C ALA A 75 -2.94 -16.34 7.56
N ILE A 76 -1.61 -16.38 7.37
CA ILE A 76 -0.88 -15.35 6.62
C ILE A 76 -1.37 -15.32 5.17
N LYS A 77 -1.52 -16.50 4.55
CA LYS A 77 -2.02 -16.61 3.19
C LYS A 77 -3.42 -16.00 3.02
N ASP A 78 -4.33 -16.26 3.95
CA ASP A 78 -5.68 -15.70 3.89
C ASP A 78 -5.64 -14.17 4.01
N ARG A 79 -4.82 -13.62 4.91
CA ARG A 79 -4.60 -12.17 5.02
C ARG A 79 -4.04 -11.55 3.73
N VAL A 80 -3.04 -12.17 3.12
CA VAL A 80 -2.46 -11.71 1.84
C VAL A 80 -3.54 -11.65 0.76
N LEU A 81 -4.39 -12.67 0.66
CA LEU A 81 -5.47 -12.71 -0.31
C LEU A 81 -6.53 -11.64 -0.03
N ASP A 82 -6.83 -11.38 1.24
CA ASP A 82 -7.76 -10.32 1.62
C ASP A 82 -7.20 -8.93 1.32
N TYR A 83 -5.90 -8.67 1.57
CA TYR A 83 -5.27 -7.42 1.15
C TYR A 83 -5.27 -7.23 -0.37
N LEU A 84 -4.98 -8.29 -1.14
CA LEU A 84 -5.05 -8.22 -2.60
C LEU A 84 -6.47 -7.90 -3.08
N ARG A 85 -7.50 -8.46 -2.46
CA ARG A 85 -8.91 -8.14 -2.75
C ARG A 85 -9.23 -6.68 -2.43
N LEU A 86 -8.77 -6.17 -1.28
CA LEU A 86 -8.97 -4.77 -0.90
C LEU A 86 -8.31 -3.81 -1.88
N LEU A 87 -7.09 -4.11 -2.33
CA LEU A 87 -6.39 -3.32 -3.35
C LEU A 87 -7.10 -3.33 -4.70
N GLU A 88 -7.72 -4.45 -5.09
CA GLU A 88 -8.51 -4.54 -6.32
C GLU A 88 -9.78 -3.69 -6.24
N ILE A 89 -10.48 -3.72 -5.09
CA ILE A 89 -11.66 -2.90 -4.82
C ILE A 89 -11.30 -1.40 -4.83
N SER A 90 -10.16 -1.02 -4.23
CA SER A 90 -9.73 0.38 -4.18
C SER A 90 -9.30 0.92 -5.54
N GLN A 91 -8.67 0.10 -6.39
CA GLN A 91 -8.38 0.44 -7.79
C GLN A 91 -9.67 0.67 -8.58
N TRP A 92 -10.65 -0.22 -8.43
CA TRP A 92 -11.96 -0.06 -9.07
C TRP A 92 -12.68 1.22 -8.63
N ALA A 93 -12.58 1.60 -7.35
CA ALA A 93 -13.17 2.84 -6.84
C ALA A 93 -12.49 4.08 -7.45
N ASN A 94 -11.16 4.08 -7.60
CA ASN A 94 -10.43 5.18 -8.22
C ASN A 94 -10.77 5.33 -9.71
N ASP A 95 -10.96 4.23 -10.43
CA ASP A 95 -11.33 4.25 -11.85
C ASP A 95 -12.80 4.70 -12.06
N TYR A 96 -13.70 4.39 -11.12
CA TYR A 96 -15.13 4.71 -11.24
C TYR A 96 -15.49 6.14 -10.79
N TYR A 97 -14.77 6.72 -9.82
CA TYR A 97 -14.97 8.10 -9.38
C TYR A 97 -14.05 9.13 -10.08
N GLY A 98 -13.19 8.71 -11.01
CA GLY A 98 -12.30 9.55 -11.83
C GLY A 98 -12.97 10.41 -12.91
N LEU A 99 -14.18 10.94 -12.69
CA LEU A 99 -14.80 11.94 -13.56
C LEU A 99 -14.28 13.34 -13.22
N GLY A 100 -13.26 13.78 -13.94
CA GLY A 100 -13.04 15.22 -14.16
C GLY A 100 -11.60 15.72 -14.23
N ASN A 101 -10.80 15.26 -15.20
CA ASN A 101 -9.87 16.21 -15.85
C ASN A 101 -9.51 15.79 -17.28
N SER A 102 -10.50 15.88 -18.17
CA SER A 102 -10.24 16.00 -19.60
C SER A 102 -10.45 17.45 -20.03
N GLY A 103 -9.36 18.06 -20.50
CA GLY A 103 -9.41 19.14 -21.49
C GLY A 103 -9.23 20.55 -20.94
N ASN A 104 -8.02 21.08 -21.05
CA ASN A 104 -7.89 22.35 -21.76
C ASN A 104 -6.58 22.39 -22.56
N SER A 105 -6.73 22.02 -23.83
CA SER A 105 -5.82 22.38 -24.90
C SER A 105 -6.12 23.84 -25.26
N LEU A 106 -5.15 24.74 -25.18
CA LEU A 106 -5.09 25.95 -26.03
C LEU A 106 -3.66 26.48 -26.10
N SER A 107 -3.26 26.70 -27.35
CA SER A 107 -1.97 26.96 -27.96
C SER A 107 -1.11 28.14 -27.46
N ASP A 108 0.20 27.93 -27.69
CA ASP A 108 1.24 28.84 -28.21
C ASP A 108 1.38 30.27 -27.67
N SER A 109 2.54 30.53 -27.09
CA SER A 109 3.35 31.71 -27.39
C SER A 109 4.83 31.41 -27.14
N ASN A 110 5.63 31.48 -28.22
CA ASN A 110 7.09 31.51 -28.19
C ASN A 110 7.59 32.64 -27.29
N SER A 111 8.64 32.38 -26.51
CA SER A 111 9.68 33.39 -26.28
C SER A 111 11.00 32.72 -25.86
N ASP A 112 12.02 33.13 -26.58
CA ASP A 112 13.41 32.71 -26.61
C ASP A 112 14.23 33.29 -25.43
N SER A 113 15.43 32.74 -25.23
CA SER A 113 16.59 33.26 -24.47
C SER A 113 16.68 32.98 -22.96
N GLY A 114 17.81 32.38 -22.55
CA GLY A 114 18.44 32.70 -21.25
C GLY A 114 19.09 31.52 -20.53
N ASP A 115 20.42 31.56 -20.48
CA ASP A 115 21.33 30.60 -19.86
C ASP A 115 21.12 30.31 -18.36
N SER A 116 21.58 29.12 -17.98
CA SER A 116 22.22 28.73 -16.71
C SER A 116 21.53 29.13 -15.41
N GLU A 117 21.06 28.14 -14.65
CA GLU A 117 21.75 27.71 -13.43
C GLU A 117 21.12 26.45 -12.86
N THR A 118 22.00 25.50 -12.54
CA THR A 118 21.73 24.31 -11.74
C THR A 118 21.15 24.71 -10.39
N SER A 119 19.86 24.50 -10.18
CA SER A 119 19.22 24.61 -8.87
C SER A 119 18.46 23.32 -8.56
N ASP A 120 19.04 22.60 -7.62
CA ASP A 120 18.45 21.62 -6.70
C ASP A 120 17.07 21.04 -7.05
N THR A 121 17.09 19.86 -7.66
CA THR A 121 15.98 18.88 -7.60
C THR A 121 16.15 17.95 -6.39
N SER A 122 16.81 18.40 -5.32
CA SER A 122 16.99 17.62 -4.11
C SER A 122 15.86 17.90 -3.10
N ARG A 123 15.15 16.83 -2.72
CA ARG A 123 14.28 16.67 -1.52
C ARG A 123 12.80 17.00 -1.65
N HIS A 124 12.05 16.10 -2.28
CA HIS A 124 10.72 15.69 -1.79
C HIS A 124 10.57 14.18 -1.97
N THR A 125 11.41 13.39 -1.30
CA THR A 125 11.02 12.02 -0.95
C THR A 125 9.97 12.14 0.13
N GLU A 126 8.71 12.23 -0.28
CA GLU A 126 7.55 12.38 0.59
C GLU A 126 7.55 11.25 1.64
N ASN A 127 7.49 11.63 2.91
CA ASN A 127 7.35 10.70 4.03
C ASN A 127 5.94 10.11 3.97
N PHE A 128 5.82 8.94 3.37
CA PHE A 128 4.60 8.16 3.39
C PHE A 128 4.46 7.49 4.76
N LEU A 129 3.38 7.80 5.47
CA LEU A 129 3.01 7.24 6.77
C LEU A 129 1.84 6.27 6.60
N PHE A 130 1.61 5.44 7.61
CA PHE A 130 0.49 4.49 7.63
C PHE A 130 -0.57 4.92 8.64
N CYS A 131 -1.81 5.03 8.20
CA CYS A 131 -2.91 5.39 9.09
C CYS A 131 -3.32 4.20 9.94
N GLY A 132 -3.20 4.33 11.26
CA GLY A 132 -3.59 3.31 12.21
C GLY A 132 -5.09 2.98 12.18
N HIS A 133 -5.93 3.89 11.68
CA HIS A 133 -7.38 3.70 11.61
C HIS A 133 -7.87 3.08 10.31
N CYS A 134 -7.61 3.72 9.16
CA CYS A 134 -8.12 3.23 7.87
C CYS A 134 -7.18 2.25 7.17
N LYS A 135 -5.97 2.04 7.71
CA LYS A 135 -4.95 1.14 7.16
C LYS A 135 -4.49 1.54 5.74
N GLU A 136 -4.65 2.80 5.39
CA GLU A 136 -4.17 3.38 4.13
C GLU A 136 -2.86 4.13 4.35
N VAL A 137 -2.04 4.17 3.29
CA VAL A 137 -0.83 4.97 3.23
C VAL A 137 -1.20 6.41 2.89
N PHE A 138 -0.66 7.37 3.63
CA PHE A 138 -0.90 8.80 3.41
C PHE A 138 0.42 9.58 3.48
N ASN A 139 0.42 10.80 2.96
CA ASN A 139 1.49 11.76 3.22
C ASN A 139 0.91 12.94 4.02
N GLU A 140 1.72 13.61 4.83
CA GLU A 140 1.22 14.75 5.64
C GLU A 140 0.65 15.87 4.76
N ASP A 141 1.21 16.08 3.57
CA ASP A 141 0.80 17.14 2.63
C ASP A 141 -0.62 16.94 2.07
N SER A 142 -1.10 15.69 1.97
CA SER A 142 -2.46 15.33 1.56
C SER A 142 -3.38 15.00 2.74
N ASN A 143 -2.88 15.08 3.98
CA ASN A 143 -3.68 14.77 5.15
C ASN A 143 -4.61 15.94 5.50
N HIS A 144 -5.90 15.76 5.25
CA HIS A 144 -6.93 16.74 5.61
C HIS A 144 -8.08 16.06 6.36
N ILE A 145 -9.01 16.85 6.90
CA ILE A 145 -10.12 16.38 7.75
C ILE A 145 -11.08 15.37 7.09
N GLN A 146 -10.94 15.12 5.79
CA GLN A 146 -11.75 14.14 5.03
C GLN A 146 -10.88 13.10 4.32
N ALA A 147 -9.57 13.10 4.55
CA ALA A 147 -8.64 12.22 3.88
C ALA A 147 -8.78 10.78 4.41
N CYS A 148 -8.90 10.63 5.73
CA CYS A 148 -9.13 9.33 6.35
C CYS A 148 -10.62 9.04 6.45
N ARG A 149 -11.03 7.89 5.90
CA ARG A 149 -12.36 7.32 6.12
C ARG A 149 -12.25 6.02 6.89
N ARG A 150 -12.77 6.00 8.12
CA ARG A 150 -12.71 4.84 9.03
C ARG A 150 -14.07 4.41 9.56
N HIS A 151 -14.13 3.16 10.03
CA HIS A 151 -15.23 2.63 10.84
C HIS A 151 -14.77 2.57 12.29
N THR A 152 -15.68 2.80 13.25
CA THR A 152 -15.35 2.72 14.70
C THR A 152 -15.47 1.33 15.27
N ASP A 153 -16.33 0.51 14.67
CA ASP A 153 -16.70 -0.79 15.20
C ASP A 153 -16.08 -1.89 14.35
N ASP A 154 -15.84 -3.04 14.95
CA ASP A 154 -15.35 -4.22 14.24
C ASP A 154 -16.39 -4.79 13.28
N LEU A 155 -15.92 -5.45 12.23
CA LEU A 155 -16.77 -6.04 11.21
C LEU A 155 -17.59 -7.21 11.80
N GLU A 156 -18.91 -7.16 11.64
CA GLU A 156 -19.81 -8.21 12.11
C GLU A 156 -20.43 -9.01 10.95
N ARG A 157 -20.84 -10.25 11.24
CA ARG A 157 -21.53 -11.11 10.28
C ARG A 157 -23.01 -11.21 10.63
N SER A 158 -23.87 -10.80 9.69
CA SER A 158 -25.32 -10.94 9.83
C SER A 158 -25.72 -12.42 9.90
N SER A 159 -26.52 -12.78 10.90
CA SER A 159 -27.09 -14.12 11.05
C SER A 159 -28.15 -14.44 9.98
N GLU A 160 -28.81 -13.41 9.44
CA GLU A 160 -29.90 -13.56 8.48
C GLU A 160 -29.38 -13.71 7.05
N SER A 161 -28.50 -12.81 6.62
CA SER A 161 -27.97 -12.79 5.25
C SER A 161 -26.64 -13.52 5.11
N GLY A 162 -25.95 -13.81 6.22
CA GLY A 162 -24.60 -14.38 6.23
C GLY A 162 -23.51 -13.42 5.73
N THR A 163 -23.85 -12.17 5.40
CA THR A 163 -22.95 -11.14 4.88
C THR A 163 -22.30 -10.33 6.00
N PHE A 164 -21.11 -9.80 5.73
CA PHE A 164 -20.42 -8.92 6.65
C PHE A 164 -20.88 -7.45 6.50
N PHE A 165 -21.00 -6.75 7.62
CA PHE A 165 -21.40 -5.35 7.68
C PHE A 165 -20.69 -4.63 8.82
N TRP A 166 -20.62 -3.30 8.72
CA TRP A 166 -20.07 -2.42 9.73
C TRP A 166 -21.17 -1.94 10.68
N PRO A 167 -21.15 -2.30 11.98
CA PRO A 167 -22.20 -1.91 12.93
C PRO A 167 -22.40 -0.39 13.03
N CYS A 168 -21.31 0.38 12.96
CA CYS A 168 -21.31 1.83 13.10
C CYS A 168 -22.18 2.57 12.07
N CYS A 169 -22.42 1.97 10.89
CA CYS A 169 -23.22 2.59 9.84
C CYS A 169 -24.20 1.64 9.12
N LEU A 170 -24.24 0.38 9.55
CA LEU A 170 -25.03 -0.71 8.96
C LEU A 170 -24.79 -0.88 7.45
N ARG A 171 -23.59 -0.53 6.99
CA ARG A 171 -23.21 -0.66 5.59
C ARG A 171 -22.48 -1.99 5.34
N PRO A 172 -22.55 -2.53 4.11
CA PRO A 172 -21.76 -3.69 3.71
C PRO A 172 -20.27 -3.49 3.95
N ALA A 173 -19.54 -4.60 4.16
CA ALA A 173 -18.09 -4.58 4.39
C ALA A 173 -17.28 -3.85 3.29
N SER A 174 -17.80 -3.81 2.06
CA SER A 174 -17.16 -3.16 0.91
C SER A 174 -17.26 -1.63 0.89
N GLU A 175 -18.09 -1.05 1.78
CA GLU A 175 -18.27 0.40 1.82
C GLU A 175 -17.13 1.08 2.60
N PRO A 176 -16.65 2.24 2.11
CA PRO A 176 -15.63 3.02 2.80
C PRO A 176 -16.11 3.47 4.18
N GLY A 177 -15.14 3.85 5.03
CA GLY A 177 -15.40 4.35 6.38
C GLY A 177 -16.51 5.40 6.46
N CYS A 178 -17.35 5.28 7.49
CA CYS A 178 -18.46 6.21 7.72
C CYS A 178 -18.06 7.46 8.52
N ILE A 179 -16.85 7.49 9.07
CA ILE A 179 -16.31 8.63 9.82
C ILE A 179 -15.14 9.20 9.03
N GLU A 180 -15.21 10.50 8.78
CA GLU A 180 -14.17 11.30 8.16
C GLU A 180 -13.25 11.88 9.23
N GLY A 181 -11.95 11.97 8.93
CA GLY A 181 -10.97 12.62 9.78
C GLY A 181 -9.63 12.78 9.10
N TYR A 182 -8.65 13.21 9.88
CA TYR A 182 -7.25 13.13 9.50
C TYR A 182 -6.76 11.68 9.63
N HIS A 183 -5.80 11.31 8.79
CA HIS A 183 -5.01 10.12 9.06
C HIS A 183 -4.17 10.34 10.31
N GLU A 184 -4.09 9.32 11.15
CA GLU A 184 -3.30 9.32 12.37
C GLU A 184 -2.40 8.09 12.36
N GLU A 185 -1.09 8.32 12.54
CA GLU A 185 -0.15 7.26 12.86
C GLU A 185 -0.38 6.86 14.33
N LEU A 186 -0.71 5.60 14.58
CA LEU A 186 -0.86 5.09 15.95
C LEU A 186 0.51 4.53 16.38
N GLU A 187 1.13 5.18 17.38
CA GLU A 187 2.37 4.74 18.03
C GLU A 187 2.21 3.42 18.80
#